data_AF-A0A1B1TK42-F1
#
_entry.id   AF-A0A1B1TK42-F1
#
_cell.length_a   1.000
_cell.length_b   1.000
_cell.length_c   1.000
_cell.angle_alpha   90.00
_cell.angle_beta   90.00
_cell.angle_gamma   90.00
#
_symmetry.space_group_name_H-M   'P 1'
#
loop_
_entity.id
_entity.type
_entity.pdbx_description
1 polymer ?
#
loop_
_entity_poly.entity_id
_entity_poly.type
_entity_poly.pdbx_seq_one_letter_code
_entity_poly.pdbx_strand_id
1 'polypeptide(L)' 'AQVRFVTGNKILRILKSKGLAPDLPEDLYHLIKKAVAVRKHLERNRKVQDKDAKFRLILIESRIHRLAR' A
#
# COMPACT_ATOMS: atom_id res chain seq x y z
N ALA A 1 -22.40 -10.10 1.07
CA ALA A 1 -22.74 -9.77 2.47
C ALA A 1 -21.55 -9.09 3.14
N GLN A 2 -21.77 -8.02 3.91
CA GLN A 2 -20.67 -7.31 4.58
C GLN A 2 -20.42 -7.90 5.97
N VAL A 3 -19.15 -8.13 6.33
CA VAL A 3 -18.73 -8.72 7.63
C VAL A 3 -19.32 -7.98 8.83
N ARG A 4 -19.49 -6.66 8.72
CA ARG A 4 -20.08 -5.80 9.76
C ARG A 4 -21.52 -6.17 10.12
N PHE A 5 -22.34 -6.58 9.16
CA PHE A 5 -23.76 -6.89 9.42
C PHE A 5 -23.95 -8.25 10.11
N VAL A 6 -22.98 -9.16 9.97
CA VAL A 6 -23.02 -10.49 10.59
C VAL A 6 -22.38 -10.48 11.98
N THR A 7 -21.27 -9.76 12.14
CA THR A 7 -20.43 -9.81 13.35
C THR A 7 -20.55 -8.58 14.25
N GLY A 8 -21.30 -7.55 13.83
CA GLY A 8 -21.42 -6.27 14.53
C GLY A 8 -20.15 -5.40 14.49
N ASN A 9 -19.01 -5.94 14.06
CA ASN A 9 -17.71 -5.29 14.09
C ASN A 9 -17.06 -5.20 12.71
N LYS A 10 -16.19 -4.21 12.51
CA LYS A 10 -15.33 -4.14 11.31
C LYS A 10 -14.24 -5.20 11.40
N ILE A 11 -13.86 -5.78 10.26
CA ILE A 11 -12.86 -6.86 10.19
C ILE A 11 -11.52 -6.50 10.85
N LEU A 12 -11.04 -5.26 10.71
CA LEU A 12 -9.82 -4.78 11.38
C LEU A 12 -9.91 -4.84 12.91
N ARG A 13 -11.08 -4.59 13.50
CA ARG A 13 -11.25 -4.70 14.96
C ARG A 13 -11.20 -6.15 15.42
N ILE A 14 -11.78 -7.06 14.63
CA ILE A 14 -11.74 -8.50 14.91
C ILE A 14 -10.29 -9.01 14.85
N LEU A 15 -9.53 -8.60 13.83
CA LEU A 15 -8.11 -8.96 13.69
C LEU A 15 -7.26 -8.43 14.84
N LYS A 16 -7.49 -7.18 15.27
CA LYS A 16 -6.77 -6.59 16.42
C LYS A 16 -7.07 -7.32 17.72
N SER A 17 -8.34 -7.67 17.96
CA SER A 17 -8.74 -8.43 19.15
C SER A 17 -8.16 -9.84 19.19
N LYS A 18 -7.85 -10.43 18.03
CA LYS A 18 -7.25 -11.77 17.92
C LYS A 18 -5.72 -11.74 17.85
N GLY A 19 -5.08 -10.58 17.93
CA GLY A 19 -3.62 -10.45 17.80
C GLY A 19 -3.08 -10.75 16.40
N LEU A 20 -3.95 -10.79 15.38
CA LEU A 20 -3.59 -11.04 13.97
C LEU A 20 -3.54 -9.76 13.14
N ALA A 21 -3.65 -8.59 13.79
CA ALA A 21 -3.57 -7.32 13.09
C ALA A 21 -2.14 -7.09 12.61
N PRO A 22 -1.95 -6.69 11.34
CA PRO A 22 -0.64 -6.30 10.87
C PRO A 22 -0.15 -5.04 11.59
N ASP A 23 1.16 -4.97 11.85
CA ASP A 23 1.80 -3.83 12.52
C ASP A 23 1.71 -2.55 11.70
N LEU A 24 1.66 -2.69 10.37
CA LEU A 24 1.44 -1.59 9.42
C LEU A 24 0.01 -1.68 8.86
N PRO A 25 -0.73 -0.55 8.75
CA PRO A 25 -2.02 -0.52 8.07
C PRO A 25 -1.92 -1.11 6.65
N GLU A 26 -2.86 -1.98 6.25
CA GLU A 26 -2.78 -2.66 4.95
C GLU A 26 -2.68 -1.67 3.77
N ASP A 27 -3.31 -0.50 3.84
CA ASP A 27 -3.25 0.49 2.76
C ASP A 27 -1.83 1.02 2.53
N LEU A 28 -1.11 1.33 3.61
CA LEU A 28 0.30 1.73 3.55
C LEU A 28 1.18 0.60 3.03
N TYR A 29 0.95 -0.63 3.51
CA TYR A 29 1.69 -1.81 3.06
C TYR A 29 1.56 -2.02 1.54
N HIS A 30 0.33 -1.93 1.00
CA HIS A 30 0.11 -2.10 -0.44
C HIS A 30 0.72 -0.98 -1.28
N LEU A 31 0.71 0.27 -0.78
CA LEU A 31 1.37 1.38 -1.47
C LEU A 31 2.89 1.21 -1.52
N ILE A 32 3.51 0.81 -0.40
CA ILE A 32 4.95 0.53 -0.33
C ILE A 32 5.31 -0.63 -1.26
N LYS A 33 4.54 -1.72 -1.24
CA LYS A 33 4.75 -2.87 -2.13
C LYS A 33 4.71 -2.46 -3.61
N LYS A 34 3.76 -1.59 -3.98
CA LYS A 34 3.65 -1.04 -5.33
C LYS A 34 4.85 -0.17 -5.70
N ALA A 35 5.29 0.71 -4.80
CA ALA A 35 6.45 1.57 -5.01
C ALA A 35 7.73 0.74 -5.24
N VAL A 36 7.95 -0.32 -4.46
CA VAL A 36 9.09 -1.24 -4.60
C VAL A 36 9.06 -1.95 -5.96
N ALA A 37 7.89 -2.41 -6.41
CA ALA A 37 7.75 -3.05 -7.71
C ALA A 37 8.10 -2.10 -8.87
N VAL A 38 7.64 -0.84 -8.80
CA VAL A 38 7.95 0.20 -9.81
C VAL A 38 9.44 0.55 -9.78
N ARG A 39 10.05 0.67 -8.60
CA ARG A 39 11.49 0.92 -8.45
C ARG A 39 12.33 -0.19 -9.11
N LYS A 40 12.00 -1.45 -8.84
CA LYS A 40 12.67 -2.61 -9.44
C LYS A 40 12.48 -2.69 -10.95
N HIS A 41 11.32 -2.28 -11.46
CA HIS A 41 11.06 -2.16 -12.90
C HIS A 41 12.00 -1.13 -13.55
N LEU A 42 12.14 0.05 -12.94
CA LEU A 42 13.01 1.13 -13.43
C LEU A 42 14.50 0.77 -13.36
N GLU A 43 14.93 -0.01 -12.35
CA GLU A 43 16.32 -0.48 -12.23
C GLU A 43 16.73 -1.43 -13.37
N ARG A 44 15.81 -2.31 -13.79
CA ARG A 44 16.07 -3.33 -14.84
C ARG A 44 15.94 -2.74 -16.24
N ASN A 45 14.99 -1.83 -16.44
CA ASN A 45 14.76 -1.20 -17.73
C ASN A 45 15.59 0.08 -17.84
N ARG A 46 16.88 -0.07 -18.16
CA ARG A 46 17.84 1.04 -18.41
C ARG A 46 17.57 1.85 -19.69
N LYS A 47 16.37 1.78 -20.28
CA LYS A 47 15.97 2.63 -21.42
C LYS A 47 15.73 4.10 -21.00
N VAL A 48 16.61 4.72 -20.23
CA VAL A 48 16.82 6.19 -20.05
C VAL A 48 15.61 7.10 -19.65
N GLN A 49 14.33 6.76 -19.83
CA GLN A 49 13.26 7.77 -19.83
C GLN A 49 11.81 7.22 -19.76
N ASP A 50 11.51 6.17 -19.00
CA ASP A 50 10.10 5.88 -18.69
C ASP A 50 9.56 6.97 -17.74
N LYS A 51 9.27 8.13 -18.32
CA LYS A 51 8.80 9.35 -17.65
C LYS A 51 7.49 9.07 -16.94
N ASP A 52 6.64 8.21 -17.53
CA ASP A 52 5.37 7.82 -16.94
C ASP A 52 5.59 6.98 -15.69
N ALA A 53 6.43 5.94 -15.75
CA ALA A 53 6.73 5.13 -14.58
C ALA A 53 7.43 5.94 -13.46
N LYS A 54 8.36 6.85 -13.80
CA LYS A 54 9.01 7.75 -12.83
C LYS A 54 8.02 8.74 -12.21
N PHE A 55 7.14 9.34 -13.01
CA PHE A 55 6.10 10.24 -12.52
C PHE A 55 5.13 9.51 -11.58
N ARG A 56 4.71 8.30 -11.95
CA ARG A 56 3.85 7.45 -11.11
C ARG A 56 4.52 7.07 -9.80
N LEU A 57 5.83 6.81 -9.80
CA LEU A 57 6.59 6.55 -8.56
C LEU A 57 6.52 7.76 -7.62
N ILE A 58 6.74 8.98 -8.12
CA ILE A 58 6.66 10.23 -7.33
C ILE A 58 5.27 10.41 -6.73
N LEU A 59 4.21 10.13 -7.49
CA LEU A 59 2.82 10.21 -6.98
C LEU A 59 2.55 9.18 -5.88
N ILE A 60 3.05 7.95 -6.03
CA ILE A 60 2.90 6.91 -5.01
C ILE A 60 3.67 7.29 -3.74
N GLU A 61 4.92 7.74 -3.87
CA GLU A 61 5.74 8.20 -2.73
C GLU A 61 5.09 9.39 -2.01
N SER A 62 4.55 10.36 -2.77
CA SER A 62 3.81 11.51 -2.22
C SER A 62 2.55 11.08 -1.47
N ARG A 63 1.83 10.06 -1.97
CA ARG A 63 0.65 9.49 -1.28
C ARG A 63 1.05 8.76 0.00
N ILE A 64 2.15 8.00 -0.02
CA ILE A 64 2.68 7.33 1.19
C ILE A 64 3.02 8.37 2.25
N HIS A 65 3.77 9.43 1.90
CA HIS A 65 4.12 10.49 2.86
C HIS A 65 2.89 11.19 3.44
N ARG A 66 1.82 11.38 2.66
CA ARG A 66 0.56 11.96 3.16
C ARG A 66 -0.20 11.05 4.12
N LEU A 67 -0.17 9.74 3.91
CA LEU A 67 -0.88 8.76 4.73
C LEU A 67 -0.07 8.31 5.96
N ALA A 68 1.25 8.47 5.92
CA ALA A 68 2.13 8.19 7.04
C ALA A 68 2.24 9.35 8.05
N ARG A 69 1.74 10.55 7.69
CA ARG A 69 1.60 11.70 8.61
C ARG A 69 0.37 11.54 9.48
#